data_AF-A0A7S3WWN7-F1
#
_entry.id   AF-A0A7S3WWN7-F1
#
_cell.length_a   1.000
_cell.length_b   1.000
_cell.length_c   1.000
_cell.angle_alpha   90.00
_cell.angle_beta   90.00
_cell.angle_gamma   90.00
#
_symmetry.space_group_name_H-M   'P 1'
#
loop_
_entity.id
_entity.type
_entity.pdbx_description
1 polymer ?
#
loop_
_entity_poly.entity_id
_entity_poly.type
_entity_poly.pdbx_seq_one_letter_code
_entity_poly.pdbx_strand_id
1 'polypeptide(L)'
;GPRRVFCSADGPLLMEDVKLVREFFIARDEAGVPHGLDESEVLRTTKRLEHLVMLMHLPTGDLISRFLNPPDHLPDHHSSEALTRANLARVLLHRAAADPHAKNFVYTHRAWLGRVLSRVDTRSESVRERCFGVASRHPLA
;
A
#
# COMPACT_ATOMS: atom_id res chain seq x y z
N GLY A 1 -4.27 20.14 -4.30
CA GLY A 1 -5.21 19.43 -5.20
C GLY A 1 -5.90 18.31 -4.44
N PRO A 2 -7.06 17.80 -4.93
CA PRO A 2 -7.69 16.63 -4.34
C PRO A 2 -6.71 15.45 -4.39
N ARG A 3 -6.58 14.73 -3.27
CA ARG A 3 -5.65 13.61 -3.16
C ARG A 3 -6.22 12.45 -3.99
N ARG A 4 -5.51 12.03 -5.04
CA ARG A 4 -5.92 10.89 -5.86
C ARG A 4 -6.02 9.66 -4.97
N VAL A 5 -7.19 9.02 -4.95
CA VAL A 5 -7.40 7.75 -4.26
C VAL A 5 -7.16 6.64 -5.26
N PHE A 6 -6.33 5.67 -4.90
CA PHE A 6 -6.08 4.48 -5.70
C PHE A 6 -7.26 3.54 -5.53
N CYS A 7 -7.82 3.12 -6.65
CA CYS A 7 -8.84 2.08 -6.72
C CYS A 7 -8.23 0.78 -7.25
N SER A 8 -8.92 -0.34 -7.08
CA SER A 8 -8.44 -1.65 -7.57
C SER A 8 -8.20 -1.66 -9.08
N ALA A 9 -8.91 -0.83 -9.83
CA ALA A 9 -8.77 -0.71 -11.29
C ALA A 9 -7.49 0.01 -11.73
N ASP A 10 -6.84 0.81 -10.87
CA ASP A 10 -5.52 1.42 -11.17
C ASP A 10 -4.41 0.37 -11.26
N GLY A 11 -4.75 -0.87 -10.93
CA GLY A 11 -3.78 -1.85 -10.60
C GLY A 11 -2.91 -2.38 -11.74
N PRO A 12 -3.52 -2.84 -12.85
CA PRO A 12 -2.77 -3.26 -14.01
C PRO A 12 -1.75 -2.21 -14.47
N LEU A 13 -2.14 -0.93 -14.48
CA LEU A 13 -1.24 0.18 -14.84
C LEU A 13 -0.05 0.31 -13.89
N LEU A 14 -0.29 0.25 -12.57
CA LEU A 14 0.81 0.28 -11.59
C LEU A 14 1.75 -0.93 -11.73
N MET A 15 1.23 -2.08 -12.14
CA MET A 15 2.06 -3.26 -12.40
C MET A 15 2.90 -3.08 -13.66
N GLU A 16 2.36 -2.44 -14.70
CA GLU A 16 3.11 -2.03 -15.88
C GLU A 16 4.23 -1.05 -15.52
N ASP A 17 3.97 -0.07 -14.65
CA ASP A 17 4.99 0.86 -14.16
C ASP A 17 6.13 0.11 -13.44
N VAL A 18 5.83 -0.88 -12.61
CA VAL A 18 6.84 -1.72 -11.96
C VAL A 18 7.69 -2.48 -12.99
N LYS A 19 7.06 -2.99 -14.06
CA LYS A 19 7.79 -3.65 -15.16
C LYS A 19 8.68 -2.66 -15.90
N LEU A 20 8.20 -1.47 -16.22
CA LEU A 20 9.01 -0.43 -16.88
C LEU A 20 10.22 -0.05 -16.04
N VAL A 21 10.06 0.08 -14.73
CA VAL A 21 11.19 0.32 -13.81
C VAL A 21 12.20 -0.83 -13.86
N ARG A 22 11.75 -2.09 -13.90
CA ARG A 22 12.65 -3.26 -14.04
C ARG A 22 13.42 -3.21 -15.35
N GLU A 23 12.71 -3.04 -16.46
CA GLU A 23 13.32 -2.98 -17.80
C GLU A 23 14.32 -1.84 -17.91
N PHE A 24 14.02 -0.68 -17.31
CA PHE A 24 14.96 0.44 -17.27
C PHE A 24 16.27 0.10 -16.55
N PHE A 25 16.21 -0.59 -15.42
CA PHE A 25 17.42 -0.95 -14.66
C PHE A 25 18.17 -2.14 -15.24
N ILE A 26 17.48 -3.08 -15.88
CA ILE A 26 18.12 -4.21 -16.59
C ILE A 26 18.74 -3.74 -17.91
N ALA A 27 18.12 -2.75 -18.57
CA ALA A 27 18.56 -2.10 -19.80
C ALA A 27 19.03 -3.08 -20.89
N ARG A 28 18.07 -3.69 -21.61
CA ARG A 28 18.37 -4.59 -22.72
C ARG A 28 18.62 -3.84 -24.03
N ASP A 29 19.50 -4.37 -24.86
CA ASP A 29 19.65 -3.93 -26.24
C ASP A 29 18.57 -4.54 -27.17
N GLU A 30 18.65 -4.23 -28.47
CA GLU A 30 17.72 -4.75 -29.49
C GLU A 30 17.78 -6.28 -29.65
N ALA A 31 18.89 -6.92 -29.25
CA ALA A 31 19.05 -8.37 -29.25
C ALA A 31 18.58 -9.02 -27.93
N GLY A 32 18.12 -8.23 -26.94
CA GLY A 32 17.66 -8.70 -25.65
C GLY A 32 18.77 -8.94 -24.62
N VAL A 33 20.02 -8.58 -24.92
CA VAL A 33 21.15 -8.76 -24.02
C VAL A 33 21.13 -7.68 -22.94
N PRO A 34 21.21 -8.04 -21.64
CA PRO A 34 21.21 -7.06 -20.55
C PRO A 34 22.55 -6.31 -20.47
N HIS A 35 22.50 -4.98 -20.42
CA HIS A 35 23.67 -4.10 -20.24
C HIS A 35 23.61 -3.28 -18.93
N GLY A 36 22.52 -3.39 -18.18
CA GLY A 36 22.30 -2.71 -16.91
C GLY A 36 22.73 -3.53 -15.70
N LEU A 37 21.92 -3.47 -14.64
CA LEU A 37 22.14 -4.20 -13.39
C LEU A 37 21.82 -5.69 -13.55
N ASP A 38 22.36 -6.50 -12.63
CA ASP A 38 22.04 -7.93 -12.53
C ASP A 38 20.53 -8.14 -12.36
N GLU A 39 19.94 -8.91 -13.29
CA GLU A 39 18.50 -9.17 -13.33
C GLU A 39 17.96 -9.77 -12.03
N SER A 40 18.69 -10.70 -11.44
CA SER A 40 18.29 -11.35 -10.19
C SER A 40 18.24 -10.34 -9.03
N GLU A 41 19.17 -9.38 -9.02
CA GLU A 41 19.18 -8.31 -8.04
C GLU A 41 18.05 -7.31 -8.27
N VAL A 42 17.79 -6.91 -9.52
CA VAL A 42 16.66 -6.02 -9.85
C VAL A 42 15.33 -6.67 -9.47
N LEU A 43 15.13 -7.94 -9.82
CA LEU A 43 13.94 -8.70 -9.47
C LEU A 43 13.76 -8.80 -7.96
N ARG A 44 14.82 -9.17 -7.23
CA ARG A 44 14.81 -9.24 -5.77
C ARG A 44 14.45 -7.89 -5.14
N THR A 45 15.03 -6.80 -5.64
CA THR A 45 14.84 -5.44 -5.11
C THR A 45 13.44 -4.92 -5.37
N THR A 46 12.89 -5.20 -6.55
CA THR A 46 11.56 -4.72 -6.97
C THR A 46 10.41 -5.62 -6.51
N LYS A 47 10.67 -6.85 -6.06
CA LYS A 47 9.65 -7.80 -5.59
C LYS A 47 8.74 -7.23 -4.50
N ARG A 48 9.31 -6.43 -3.59
CA ARG A 48 8.51 -5.77 -2.55
C ARG A 48 7.52 -4.76 -3.14
N LEU A 49 7.94 -4.00 -4.16
CA LEU A 49 7.08 -3.03 -4.83
C LEU A 49 5.94 -3.73 -5.58
N GLU A 50 6.25 -4.83 -6.27
CA GLU A 50 5.25 -5.69 -6.91
C GLU A 50 4.19 -6.18 -5.91
N HIS A 51 4.60 -6.70 -4.75
CA HIS A 51 3.65 -7.15 -3.74
C HIS A 51 2.84 -5.99 -3.11
N LEU A 52 3.40 -4.78 -2.98
CA LEU A 52 2.65 -3.60 -2.54
C LEU A 52 1.58 -3.22 -3.57
N VAL A 53 1.93 -3.25 -4.85
CA VAL A 53 1.01 -3.06 -5.97
C VAL A 53 -0.09 -4.12 -5.89
N MET A 54 0.23 -5.40 -5.75
CA MET A 54 -0.79 -6.45 -5.59
C MET A 54 -1.76 -6.19 -4.42
N LEU A 55 -1.26 -5.73 -3.26
CA LEU A 55 -2.12 -5.35 -2.14
C LEU A 55 -3.06 -4.21 -2.47
N MET A 56 -2.60 -3.22 -3.24
CA MET A 56 -3.42 -2.10 -3.68
C MET A 56 -4.54 -2.51 -4.65
N HIS A 57 -4.53 -3.73 -5.18
CA HIS A 57 -5.53 -4.21 -6.15
C HIS A 57 -6.56 -5.10 -5.51
N LEU A 58 -6.24 -5.70 -4.37
CA LEU A 58 -7.17 -6.59 -3.67
C LEU A 58 -8.48 -5.86 -3.38
N PRO A 59 -9.65 -6.49 -3.60
CA PRO A 59 -10.92 -5.95 -3.16
C PRO A 59 -10.90 -5.55 -1.69
N THR A 60 -11.62 -4.48 -1.33
CA THR A 60 -11.66 -4.01 0.07
C THR A 60 -12.18 -5.09 1.03
N GLY A 61 -13.13 -5.92 0.59
CA GLY A 61 -13.58 -7.10 1.35
C GLY A 61 -12.44 -8.07 1.68
N ASP A 62 -11.58 -8.37 0.71
CA ASP A 62 -10.44 -9.28 0.90
C ASP A 62 -9.40 -8.70 1.85
N LEU A 63 -9.14 -7.38 1.75
CA LEU A 63 -8.25 -6.67 2.66
C LEU A 63 -8.76 -6.73 4.11
N ILE A 64 -10.07 -6.56 4.30
CA ILE A 64 -10.73 -6.63 5.61
C ILE A 64 -10.72 -8.08 6.14
N SER A 65 -11.01 -9.06 5.29
CA SER A 65 -11.01 -10.49 5.62
C SER A 65 -9.65 -10.93 6.16
N ARG A 66 -8.57 -10.63 5.41
CA ARG A 66 -7.17 -10.91 5.81
C ARG A 66 -6.72 -10.19 7.08
N PHE A 67 -7.48 -9.17 7.49
CA PHE A 67 -7.18 -8.42 8.69
C PHE A 67 -7.92 -8.95 9.92
N LEU A 68 -9.17 -9.39 9.76
CA LEU A 68 -10.06 -9.81 10.85
C LEU A 68 -9.98 -11.30 11.14
N ASN A 69 -9.71 -12.12 10.12
CA ASN A 69 -9.74 -13.57 10.24
C ASN A 69 -8.39 -14.10 10.76
N PRO A 70 -8.35 -14.72 11.95
CA PRO A 70 -7.11 -15.26 12.52
C PRO A 70 -6.33 -16.23 11.60
N PRO A 71 -6.98 -17.12 10.83
CA PRO A 71 -6.27 -18.00 9.90
C PRO A 71 -5.54 -17.26 8.78
N ASP A 72 -6.02 -16.06 8.42
CA ASP A 72 -5.49 -15.25 7.32
C ASP A 72 -4.60 -14.10 7.82
N HIS A 73 -4.33 -14.04 9.13
CA HIS A 73 -3.57 -12.96 9.73
C HIS A 73 -2.14 -12.91 9.19
N LEU A 74 -1.84 -11.82 8.51
CA LEU A 74 -0.47 -11.48 8.13
C LEU A 74 0.34 -11.03 9.36
N PRO A 75 1.69 -11.08 9.32
CA PRO A 75 2.51 -10.43 10.34
C PRO A 75 2.22 -8.93 10.42
N ASP A 76 2.32 -8.35 11.63
CA ASP A 76 2.09 -6.91 11.84
C ASP A 76 3.03 -6.07 10.96
N HIS A 77 4.30 -6.47 10.86
CA HIS A 77 5.35 -5.78 10.11
C HIS A 77 6.44 -6.76 9.65
N HIS A 78 7.15 -6.39 8.58
CA HIS A 78 8.33 -7.10 8.07
C HIS A 78 9.20 -6.12 7.28
N SER A 79 10.53 -6.26 7.35
CA SER A 79 11.47 -5.32 6.72
C SER A 79 11.55 -5.49 5.20
N SER A 80 11.42 -6.71 4.70
CA SER A 80 11.55 -7.06 3.28
C SER A 80 10.24 -7.50 2.62
N GLU A 81 9.20 -7.80 3.39
CA GLU A 81 7.92 -8.29 2.85
C GLU A 81 6.87 -7.19 2.80
N ALA A 82 6.08 -7.18 1.74
CA ALA A 82 4.99 -6.23 1.60
C ALA A 82 3.69 -6.72 2.24
N LEU A 83 3.46 -8.04 2.29
CA LEU A 83 2.24 -8.65 2.82
C LEU A 83 2.23 -8.61 4.36
N THR A 84 1.92 -7.43 4.90
CA THR A 84 1.87 -7.18 6.34
C THR A 84 0.58 -6.46 6.71
N ARG A 85 0.14 -6.59 7.96
CA ARG A 85 -1.06 -5.88 8.44
C ARG A 85 -0.86 -4.37 8.48
N ALA A 86 0.37 -3.89 8.69
CA ALA A 86 0.68 -2.47 8.55
C ALA A 86 0.44 -1.96 7.11
N ASN A 87 0.84 -2.71 6.09
CA ASN A 87 0.60 -2.30 4.70
C ASN A 87 -0.88 -2.45 4.31
N LEU A 88 -1.56 -3.51 4.75
CA LEU A 88 -3.02 -3.63 4.62
C LEU A 88 -3.74 -2.42 5.23
N ALA A 89 -3.36 -2.05 6.46
CA ALA A 89 -3.92 -0.90 7.16
C ALA A 89 -3.70 0.42 6.40
N ARG A 90 -2.51 0.63 5.83
CA ARG A 90 -2.21 1.81 5.01
C ARG A 90 -3.07 1.86 3.74
N VAL A 91 -3.27 0.73 3.07
CA VAL A 91 -4.15 0.66 1.88
C VAL A 91 -5.60 0.97 2.27
N LEU A 92 -6.11 0.38 3.35
CA LEU A 92 -7.47 0.65 3.84
C LEU A 92 -7.67 2.12 4.26
N LEU A 93 -6.68 2.72 4.93
CA LEU A 93 -6.68 4.15 5.26
C LEU A 93 -6.68 5.02 4.01
N HIS A 94 -5.92 4.65 2.98
CA HIS A 94 -5.90 5.37 1.72
C HIS A 94 -7.26 5.32 1.02
N ARG A 95 -7.89 4.14 0.99
CA ARG A 95 -9.19 3.92 0.34
C ARG A 95 -10.36 4.55 1.08
N ALA A 96 -10.27 4.74 2.40
CA ALA A 96 -11.36 5.32 3.21
C ALA A 96 -11.83 6.71 2.74
N ALA A 97 -11.05 7.41 1.91
CA ALA A 97 -11.45 8.66 1.28
C ALA A 97 -12.49 8.49 0.14
N ALA A 98 -12.54 7.33 -0.52
CA ALA A 98 -13.43 7.06 -1.66
C ALA A 98 -14.29 5.79 -1.53
N ASP A 99 -13.94 4.86 -0.63
CA ASP A 99 -14.63 3.58 -0.43
C ASP A 99 -15.39 3.57 0.92
N PRO A 100 -16.74 3.52 0.91
CA PRO A 100 -17.55 3.48 2.11
C PRO A 100 -17.27 2.28 3.03
N HIS A 101 -16.96 1.10 2.47
CA HIS A 101 -16.65 -0.09 3.27
C HIS A 101 -15.30 0.08 3.99
N ALA A 102 -14.29 0.59 3.28
CA ALA A 102 -13.00 0.91 3.88
C ALA A 102 -13.16 2.00 4.97
N LYS A 103 -13.98 3.02 4.70
CA LYS A 103 -14.27 4.10 5.67
C LYS A 103 -14.91 3.56 6.94
N ASN A 104 -15.94 2.73 6.82
CA ASN A 104 -16.61 2.11 7.96
C ASN A 104 -15.63 1.24 8.76
N PHE A 105 -14.85 0.41 8.07
CA PHE A 105 -13.85 -0.43 8.70
C PHE A 105 -12.81 0.37 9.50
N VAL A 106 -12.25 1.43 8.90
CA VAL A 106 -11.28 2.32 9.54
C VAL A 106 -11.87 3.00 10.77
N TYR A 107 -13.13 3.43 10.69
CA TYR A 107 -13.83 4.02 11.82
C TYR A 107 -13.99 3.04 12.98
N THR A 108 -14.48 1.82 12.71
CA THR A 108 -14.71 0.78 13.73
C THR A 108 -13.41 0.29 14.37
N HIS A 109 -12.34 0.13 13.60
CA HIS A 109 -11.09 -0.50 14.06
C HIS A 109 -9.96 0.50 14.34
N ARG A 110 -10.28 1.78 14.51
CA ARG A 110 -9.31 2.88 14.62
C ARG A 110 -8.23 2.66 15.68
N ALA A 111 -8.61 2.22 16.88
CA ALA A 111 -7.68 2.00 17.99
C ALA A 111 -6.67 0.89 17.66
N TRP A 112 -7.12 -0.15 16.98
CA TRP A 112 -6.27 -1.25 16.56
C TRP A 112 -5.33 -0.82 15.44
N LEU A 113 -5.84 -0.11 14.42
CA LEU A 113 -5.04 0.42 13.31
C LEU A 113 -3.92 1.33 13.83
N GLY A 114 -4.23 2.15 14.84
CA GLY A 114 -3.24 2.95 15.55
C GLY A 114 -2.10 2.13 16.14
N ARG A 115 -2.39 0.99 16.80
CA ARG A 115 -1.36 0.13 17.41
C ARG A 115 -0.44 -0.52 16.39
N VAL A 116 -0.98 -1.00 15.27
CA VAL A 116 -0.16 -1.67 14.25
C VAL A 116 0.69 -0.67 13.48
N LEU A 117 0.19 0.53 13.23
CA LEU A 117 0.96 1.57 12.55
C LEU A 117 2.01 2.20 13.47
N SER A 118 1.72 2.40 14.76
CA SER A 118 2.66 3.00 15.72
C SER A 118 3.90 2.14 15.97
N ARG A 119 3.82 0.82 15.76
CA ARG A 119 4.96 -0.10 15.86
C ARG A 119 5.95 0.03 14.68
N VAL A 120 5.49 0.59 13.56
CA VAL A 120 6.26 0.69 12.31
C VAL A 120 6.69 2.12 12.03
N ASP A 121 5.84 3.09 12.37
CA ASP A 121 6.10 4.51 12.14
C ASP A 121 6.75 5.11 13.39
N THR A 122 8.09 5.01 13.50
CA THR A 122 8.88 5.63 14.59
C THR A 122 8.88 7.17 14.55
N ARG A 123 8.26 7.79 13.54
CA ARG A 123 8.00 9.23 13.47
C ARG A 123 6.50 9.48 13.60
N SER A 124 6.09 9.91 14.80
CA SER A 124 4.70 10.19 15.20
C SER A 124 3.93 11.17 14.30
N GLU A 125 4.58 11.92 13.41
CA GLU A 125 3.92 13.01 12.68
C GLU A 125 3.17 12.58 11.41
N SER A 126 3.50 11.48 10.72
CA SER A 126 3.16 11.46 9.30
C SER A 126 1.83 10.79 8.89
N VAL A 127 1.24 9.80 9.57
CA VAL A 127 0.01 9.15 9.05
C VAL A 127 -1.27 9.83 9.54
N ARG A 128 -1.28 10.26 10.81
CA ARG A 128 -2.46 10.87 11.45
C ARG A 128 -2.80 12.22 10.83
N GLU A 129 -1.80 13.06 10.57
CA GLU A 129 -2.01 14.36 9.90
C GLU A 129 -2.40 14.20 8.43
N ARG A 130 -1.80 13.21 7.74
CA ARG A 130 -2.12 12.93 6.33
C ARG A 130 -3.53 12.39 6.13
N CYS A 131 -4.09 11.59 7.05
CA CYS A 131 -5.40 10.95 6.89
C CYS A 131 -6.55 11.69 7.59
N PHE A 132 -6.29 12.46 8.65
CA PHE A 132 -7.33 13.11 9.45
C PHE A 132 -7.31 14.65 9.42
N GLY A 133 -6.34 15.29 8.75
CA GLY A 133 -6.19 16.75 8.72
C GLY A 133 -7.32 17.54 8.03
N VAL A 134 -8.24 16.87 7.33
CA VAL A 134 -9.36 17.54 6.63
C VAL A 134 -10.65 17.57 7.47
N ALA A 135 -10.76 16.76 8.52
CA ALA A 135 -12.00 16.66 9.31
C ALA A 135 -12.18 17.79 10.35
N SER A 136 -11.22 18.71 10.50
CA SER A 136 -11.21 19.71 11.59
C SER A 136 -11.20 21.17 11.12
N ARG A 137 -11.49 21.47 9.85
CA ARG A 137 -11.61 22.85 9.36
C ARG A 137 -12.96 23.12 8.70
N HIS A 138 -14.02 23.03 9.50
CA HIS A 138 -15.21 23.85 9.30
C HIS A 138 -15.43 24.65 10.58
N PRO A 139 -15.12 25.95 10.61
CA PRO A 139 -15.85 26.86 11.47
C PRO A 139 -17.23 27.04 10.84
N LEU A 140 -18.26 26.72 11.61
CA LEU A 140 -19.57 27.32 11.41
C LEU A 140 -19.41 28.84 11.61
N ALA A 141 -19.55 29.60 10.53
CA ALA A 141 -19.90 31.00 10.51
C ALA A 141 -20.52 31.31 9.13
#